data_AF-A0A183KAM1-F1
#
_entry.id   AF-A0A183KAM1-F1
#
_cell.length_a   1.000
_cell.length_b   1.000
_cell.length_c   1.000
_cell.angle_alpha   90.00
_cell.angle_beta   90.00
_cell.angle_gamma   90.00
#
_symmetry.space_group_name_H-M   'P 1'
#
loop_
_entity.id
_entity.type
_entity.pdbx_description
1 polymer ?
#
loop_
_entity_poly.entity_id
_entity_poly.type
_entity_poly.pdbx_seq_one_letter_code
_entity_poly.pdbx_strand_id
1 'polypeptide(L)'
;MSVAVFIDGTDAKQVAYWLSECDCTVEECQKVWQKLYDAHTSLGESRKAIEAMIYLLSTYNELTAMNARQNAIKCIISVLQDPSLLSHDQLYALKPVQYLEGEPVHDFFKIFVSGDLNTFRNFLTKHPNFLSQNNLSEEACIHKLRLLTLMQLSENVNELSYQDAAAQLNLKIEELEPFIIEAVRQRAVACKLDQVQKKILITGAFPRTFGRPQWVNLHDTLVQWRSHLGTVQSSLSMMIQNESS
;
A
#
# COMPACT_ATOMS: atom_id res chain seq x y z
N MET A 1 39.17 10.06 -10.63
CA MET A 1 38.78 10.85 -9.44
C MET A 1 37.37 10.43 -9.11
N SER A 2 37.16 10.00 -7.87
CA SER A 2 36.13 9.04 -7.43
C SER A 2 34.71 9.32 -7.91
N VAL A 3 34.07 8.22 -8.36
CA VAL A 3 32.62 8.04 -8.36
C VAL A 3 32.18 8.11 -6.90
N ALA A 4 31.62 9.24 -6.50
CA ALA A 4 30.89 9.34 -5.24
C ALA A 4 29.65 8.47 -5.39
N VAL A 5 29.75 7.24 -4.91
CA VAL A 5 28.59 6.43 -4.54
C VAL A 5 27.85 7.29 -3.50
N PHE A 6 26.74 7.90 -3.90
CA PHE A 6 25.74 8.41 -2.97
C PHE A 6 25.25 7.19 -2.19
N ILE A 7 25.93 6.90 -1.08
CA ILE A 7 25.35 6.06 -0.04
C ILE A 7 24.24 6.92 0.53
N ASP A 8 22.99 6.64 0.14
CA ASP A 8 21.80 7.07 0.89
C ASP A 8 21.88 6.43 2.28
N GLY A 9 22.74 6.97 3.15
CA GLY A 9 23.01 6.46 4.50
C GLY A 9 21.85 6.65 5.49
N THR A 10 20.73 7.17 5.00
CA THR A 10 19.49 7.41 5.76
C THR A 10 18.38 6.43 5.38
N ASP A 11 18.68 5.41 4.57
CA ASP A 11 17.71 4.39 4.22
C ASP A 11 17.33 3.59 5.47
N ALA A 12 16.04 3.55 5.80
CA ALA A 12 15.57 2.93 7.05
C ALA A 12 16.00 1.45 7.17
N LYS A 13 16.21 0.77 6.05
CA LYS A 13 16.72 -0.62 6.01
C LYS A 13 18.17 -0.74 6.49
N GLN A 14 19.04 0.23 6.16
CA GLN A 14 20.42 0.24 6.63
C GLN A 14 20.48 0.56 8.12
N VAL A 15 19.64 1.49 8.58
CA VAL A 15 19.53 1.81 10.01
C VAL A 15 19.00 0.61 10.81
N ALA A 16 18.00 -0.10 10.29
CA ALA A 16 17.50 -1.33 10.91
C ALA A 16 18.60 -2.42 10.98
N TYR A 17 19.42 -2.53 9.93
CA TYR A 17 20.56 -3.44 9.91
C TYR A 17 21.62 -3.06 10.98
N TRP A 18 22.02 -1.79 11.05
CA TRP A 18 22.96 -1.31 12.07
C TRP A 18 22.43 -1.46 13.49
N LEU A 19 21.14 -1.25 13.71
CA LEU A 19 20.52 -1.47 15.01
C LEU A 19 20.52 -2.95 15.40
N SER A 20 20.44 -3.86 14.43
CA SER A 20 20.55 -5.30 14.68
C SER A 20 21.98 -5.76 14.96
N GLU A 21 22.99 -5.09 14.38
CA GLU A 21 24.40 -5.38 14.66
C GLU A 21 24.86 -4.78 16.00
N CYS A 22 24.23 -3.70 16.48
CA CYS A 22 24.67 -2.96 17.66
C CYS A 22 24.12 -3.47 19.01
N ASP A 23 23.42 -4.61 19.09
CA ASP A 23 22.82 -5.16 20.33
C ASP A 23 22.12 -4.10 21.21
N CYS A 24 21.44 -3.13 20.57
CA CYS A 24 20.83 -2.00 21.26
C CYS A 24 19.59 -2.41 22.05
N THR A 25 19.34 -1.73 23.17
CA THR A 25 18.09 -1.90 23.91
C THR A 25 16.91 -1.29 23.15
N VAL A 26 15.70 -1.84 23.36
CA VAL A 26 14.45 -1.40 22.69
C VAL A 26 14.22 0.11 22.85
N GLU A 27 14.57 0.69 24.00
CA GLU A 27 14.43 2.12 24.27
C GLU A 27 15.42 3.00 23.50
N GLU A 28 16.65 2.52 23.29
CA GLU A 28 17.67 3.22 22.51
C GLU A 28 17.30 3.19 21.03
N CYS A 29 16.84 2.05 20.52
CA CYS A 29 16.28 1.92 19.18
C CYS A 29 15.15 2.92 18.94
N GLN A 30 14.20 3.03 19.88
CA GLN A 30 13.10 4.00 19.79
C GLN A 30 13.60 5.44 19.74
N LYS A 31 14.59 5.82 20.56
CA LYS A 31 15.18 7.16 20.55
C LYS A 31 15.88 7.48 19.22
N VAL A 32 16.57 6.50 18.64
CA VAL A 32 17.20 6.65 17.31
C VAL A 32 16.13 6.89 16.25
N TRP A 33 15.08 6.08 16.23
CA TRP A 33 13.99 6.25 15.27
C TRP A 33 13.24 7.58 15.42
N GLN A 34 13.03 8.06 16.65
CA GLN A 34 12.44 9.38 16.90
C GLN A 34 13.30 10.50 16.33
N LYS A 35 14.61 10.48 16.61
CA LYS A 35 15.53 11.49 16.07
C LYS A 35 15.61 11.44 14.55
N LEU A 36 15.57 10.25 13.97
CA LEU A 36 15.58 10.06 12.54
C LEU A 36 14.29 10.60 11.90
N TYR A 37 13.14 10.35 12.52
CA TYR A 37 11.86 10.95 12.12
C TYR A 37 11.89 12.48 12.17
N ASP A 38 12.39 13.07 13.27
CA ASP A 38 12.48 14.53 13.41
C ASP A 38 13.42 15.13 12.35
N ALA A 39 14.54 14.47 12.07
CA ALA A 39 15.47 14.87 11.03
C ALA A 39 14.80 14.85 9.63
N HIS A 40 14.15 13.75 9.25
CA HIS A 40 13.46 13.67 7.96
C HIS A 40 12.29 14.66 7.84
N THR A 41 11.58 14.91 8.94
CA THR A 41 10.52 15.92 8.97
C THR A 41 11.11 17.32 8.73
N SER A 42 12.25 17.64 9.34
CA SER A 42 12.94 18.92 9.13
C SER A 42 13.50 19.08 7.71
N LEU A 43 13.84 17.97 7.05
CA LEU A 43 14.31 17.92 5.66
C LEU A 43 13.17 17.96 4.64
N GLY A 44 11.91 17.81 5.08
CA GLY A 44 10.74 17.72 4.21
C GLY A 44 10.60 16.38 3.47
N GLU A 45 11.37 15.36 3.86
CA GLU A 45 11.31 14.03 3.27
C GLU A 45 10.19 13.18 3.91
N SER A 46 8.93 13.49 3.59
CA SER A 46 7.76 12.85 4.22
C SER A 46 7.75 11.33 4.12
N ARG A 47 8.20 10.74 2.99
CA ARG A 47 8.20 9.28 2.79
C ARG A 47 9.15 8.57 3.74
N LYS A 48 10.41 9.01 3.83
CA LYS A 48 11.41 8.42 4.72
C LYS A 48 11.03 8.63 6.19
N ALA A 49 10.41 9.78 6.52
CA ALA A 49 9.86 10.02 7.83
C ALA A 49 8.76 9.00 8.19
N ILE A 50 7.82 8.75 7.29
CA ILE A 50 6.75 7.77 7.51
C ILE A 50 7.32 6.35 7.67
N GLU A 51 8.28 5.95 6.84
CA GLU A 51 8.93 4.65 6.98
C GLU A 51 9.61 4.50 8.34
N ALA A 52 10.38 5.50 8.77
CA ALA A 52 11.01 5.52 10.09
C ALA A 52 9.99 5.44 11.24
N MET A 53 8.85 6.12 11.10
CA MET A 53 7.75 6.06 12.06
C MET A 53 7.10 4.67 12.10
N ILE A 54 6.96 3.99 10.97
CA ILE A 54 6.46 2.61 10.91
C ILE A 54 7.44 1.67 11.63
N TYR A 55 8.75 1.81 11.42
CA TYR A 55 9.76 1.01 12.13
C TYR A 55 9.74 1.28 13.64
N LEU A 56 9.60 2.55 14.04
CA LEU A 56 9.40 2.93 15.44
C LEU A 56 8.19 2.20 16.04
N LEU A 57 7.05 2.25 15.37
CA LEU A 57 5.80 1.63 15.83
C LEU A 57 5.89 0.09 15.86
N SER A 58 6.65 -0.51 14.94
CA SER A 58 6.89 -1.97 14.92
C SER A 58 7.72 -2.46 16.12
N THR A 59 8.47 -1.57 16.75
CA THR A 59 9.30 -1.87 17.94
C THR A 59 8.45 -1.98 19.22
N TYR A 60 7.18 -1.54 19.20
CA TYR A 60 6.31 -1.59 20.38
C TYR A 60 5.57 -2.93 20.51
N ASN A 61 5.57 -3.46 21.73
CA ASN A 61 4.78 -4.62 22.14
C ASN A 61 3.39 -4.19 22.67
N GLU A 62 2.48 -5.15 22.86
CA GLU A 62 1.09 -4.92 23.32
C GLU A 62 1.01 -4.13 24.63
N LEU A 63 1.92 -4.41 25.56
CA LEU A 63 1.99 -3.75 26.87
C LEU A 63 2.44 -2.28 26.77
N THR A 64 3.20 -1.94 25.73
CA THR A 64 3.77 -0.60 25.50
C THR A 64 3.02 0.19 24.42
N ALA A 65 2.04 -0.43 23.75
CA ALA A 65 1.29 0.15 22.65
C ALA A 65 0.56 1.45 23.05
N MET A 66 0.08 1.54 24.30
CA MET A 66 -0.57 2.74 24.84
C MET A 66 0.34 3.98 24.78
N ASN A 67 1.65 3.82 25.05
CA ASN A 67 2.61 4.92 25.03
C ASN A 67 2.85 5.46 23.61
N ALA A 68 2.64 4.62 22.59
CA ALA A 68 2.82 4.96 21.18
C ALA A 68 1.56 5.54 20.52
N ARG A 69 0.45 5.71 21.26
CA ARG A 69 -0.84 6.19 20.73
C ARG A 69 -0.73 7.48 19.90
N GLN A 70 -0.06 8.50 20.43
CA GLN A 70 0.08 9.79 19.72
C GLN A 70 0.92 9.65 18.44
N ASN A 71 1.97 8.82 18.49
CA ASN A 71 2.82 8.56 17.33
C ASN A 71 2.07 7.76 16.25
N ALA A 72 1.23 6.82 16.66
CA ALA A 72 0.36 6.07 15.75
C ALA A 72 -0.66 6.98 15.05
N ILE A 73 -1.34 7.87 15.78
CA ILE A 73 -2.27 8.86 15.19
C ILE A 73 -1.55 9.76 14.19
N LYS A 74 -0.38 10.31 14.55
CA LYS A 74 0.44 11.13 13.65
C LYS A 74 0.84 10.36 12.39
N CYS A 75 1.30 9.12 12.55
CA CYS A 75 1.68 8.25 11.44
C CYS A 75 0.51 8.01 10.48
N ILE A 76 -0.69 7.71 11.00
CA ILE A 76 -1.90 7.50 10.19
C ILE A 76 -2.20 8.77 9.39
N ILE A 77 -2.21 9.94 10.02
CA ILE A 77 -2.51 11.20 9.34
C ILE A 77 -1.46 11.49 8.25
N SER A 78 -0.17 11.32 8.53
CA SER A 78 0.90 11.52 7.55
C SER A 78 0.80 10.55 6.37
N VAL A 79 0.47 9.28 6.62
CA VAL A 79 0.23 8.27 5.57
C VAL A 79 -0.98 8.64 4.71
N LEU A 80 -2.03 9.18 5.31
CA LEU A 80 -3.22 9.62 4.58
C LEU A 80 -2.98 10.90 3.76
N GLN A 81 -2.11 11.80 4.24
CA GLN A 81 -1.71 13.00 3.52
C GLN A 81 -0.84 12.70 2.29
N ASP A 82 0.00 11.65 2.32
CA ASP A 82 0.83 11.29 1.18
C ASP A 82 0.02 10.50 0.13
N PRO A 83 -0.23 11.04 -1.08
CA PRO A 83 -1.00 10.35 -2.12
C PRO A 83 -0.26 9.14 -2.70
N SER A 84 1.07 9.08 -2.58
CA SER A 84 1.88 8.00 -3.16
C SER A 84 1.85 6.70 -2.33
N LEU A 85 1.45 6.78 -1.06
CA LEU A 85 1.37 5.64 -0.16
C LEU A 85 -0.02 4.98 -0.21
N LEU A 86 -0.14 3.98 -1.07
CA LEU A 86 -1.38 3.22 -1.30
C LEU A 86 -1.45 1.91 -0.51
N SER A 87 -0.32 1.39 -0.03
CA SER A 87 -0.28 0.17 0.79
C SER A 87 -0.45 0.52 2.27
N HIS A 88 -1.58 0.10 2.84
CA HIS A 88 -1.93 0.38 4.25
C HIS A 88 -1.81 -0.85 5.16
N ASP A 89 -1.61 -2.05 4.60
CA ASP A 89 -1.54 -3.32 5.35
C ASP A 89 -0.48 -3.33 6.44
N GLN A 90 0.72 -2.84 6.12
CA GLN A 90 1.83 -2.81 7.06
C GLN A 90 1.49 -1.98 8.30
N LEU A 91 0.79 -0.86 8.10
CA LEU A 91 0.34 0.00 9.20
C LEU A 91 -0.81 -0.62 9.98
N TYR A 92 -1.76 -1.28 9.30
CA TYR A 92 -2.89 -1.96 9.93
C TYR A 92 -2.46 -3.16 10.79
N ALA A 93 -1.38 -3.85 10.41
CA ALA A 93 -0.84 -4.98 11.16
C ALA A 93 -0.14 -4.56 12.47
N LEU A 94 0.15 -3.27 12.68
CA LEU A 94 0.86 -2.80 13.87
C LEU A 94 -0.04 -2.83 15.10
N LYS A 95 0.49 -3.39 16.20
CA LYS A 95 -0.21 -3.48 17.50
C LYS A 95 -0.66 -2.12 18.05
N PRO A 96 0.16 -1.03 17.97
CA PRO A 96 -0.30 0.30 18.37
C PRO A 96 -1.48 0.83 17.57
N VAL A 97 -1.64 0.41 16.31
CA VAL A 97 -2.76 0.86 15.46
C VAL A 97 -4.03 0.07 15.78
N GLN A 98 -3.91 -1.23 16.03
CA GLN A 98 -5.02 -2.07 16.52
C GLN A 98 -5.53 -1.64 17.89
N TYR A 99 -4.65 -1.13 18.76
CA TYR A 99 -5.06 -0.58 20.05
C TYR A 99 -5.95 0.68 19.91
N LEU A 100 -5.93 1.37 18.77
CA LEU A 100 -6.77 2.54 18.50
C LEU A 100 -8.19 2.16 18.03
N GLU A 101 -8.55 0.88 18.02
CA GLU A 101 -9.90 0.42 17.69
C GLU A 101 -10.96 1.13 18.53
N GLY A 102 -11.94 1.76 17.86
CA GLY A 102 -13.00 2.56 18.48
C GLY A 102 -12.73 4.07 18.49
N GLU A 103 -11.52 4.52 18.15
CA GLU A 103 -11.26 5.94 17.92
C GLU A 103 -11.65 6.36 16.50
N PRO A 104 -12.11 7.61 16.30
CA PRO A 104 -12.52 8.09 14.98
C PRO A 104 -11.38 8.05 13.96
N VAL A 105 -10.12 8.17 14.39
CA VAL A 105 -8.94 8.07 13.52
C VAL A 105 -8.77 6.66 12.96
N HIS A 106 -8.97 5.64 13.79
CA HIS A 106 -8.88 4.25 13.36
C HIS A 106 -10.04 3.88 12.44
N ASP A 107 -11.26 4.30 12.78
CA ASP A 107 -12.43 4.08 11.92
C ASP A 107 -12.26 4.75 10.56
N PHE A 108 -11.71 5.97 10.55
CA PHE A 108 -11.36 6.66 9.32
C PHE A 108 -10.31 5.90 8.51
N PHE A 109 -9.23 5.44 9.14
CA PHE A 109 -8.19 4.65 8.48
C PHE A 109 -8.74 3.33 7.91
N LYS A 110 -9.63 2.66 8.63
CA LYS A 110 -10.30 1.43 8.18
C LYS A 110 -11.10 1.63 6.89
N ILE A 111 -11.65 2.82 6.66
CA ILE A 111 -12.31 3.16 5.39
C ILE A 111 -11.31 3.12 4.23
N PHE A 112 -10.05 3.51 4.44
CA PHE A 112 -9.00 3.42 3.41
C PHE A 112 -8.46 2.00 3.23
N VAL A 113 -8.59 1.11 4.22
CA VAL A 113 -8.19 -0.30 4.08
C VAL A 113 -9.29 -1.13 3.39
N SER A 114 -10.55 -1.00 3.81
CA SER A 114 -11.64 -1.90 3.38
C SER A 114 -12.95 -1.21 3.01
N GLY A 115 -13.00 0.13 3.05
CA GLY A 115 -14.22 0.90 2.83
C GLY A 115 -14.37 1.47 1.41
N ASP A 116 -15.53 2.06 1.19
CA ASP A 116 -15.97 2.67 -0.08
C ASP A 116 -16.23 4.18 0.07
N LEU A 117 -16.36 4.88 -1.06
CA LEU A 117 -16.71 6.30 -1.11
C LEU A 117 -17.99 6.64 -0.30
N ASN A 118 -18.96 5.73 -0.25
CA ASN A 118 -20.18 5.92 0.53
C ASN A 118 -19.90 5.89 2.04
N THR A 119 -19.04 4.98 2.50
CA THR A 119 -18.63 4.91 3.91
C THR A 119 -17.85 6.15 4.33
N PHE A 120 -17.01 6.69 3.44
CA PHE A 120 -16.30 7.95 3.63
C PHE A 120 -17.26 9.14 3.81
N ARG A 121 -18.26 9.29 2.91
CA ARG A 121 -19.28 10.36 3.04
C ARG A 121 -20.10 10.25 4.33
N ASN A 122 -20.47 9.03 4.72
CA ASN A 122 -21.19 8.80 5.98
C ASN A 122 -20.34 9.18 7.19
N PHE A 123 -19.03 8.93 7.15
CA PHE A 123 -18.11 9.33 8.21
C PHE A 123 -18.00 10.85 8.31
N LEU A 124 -17.86 11.57 7.20
CA LEU A 124 -17.81 13.04 7.19
C LEU A 124 -19.09 13.68 7.72
N THR A 125 -20.26 13.07 7.47
CA THR A 125 -21.53 13.55 8.00
C THR A 125 -21.59 13.42 9.53
N LYS A 126 -20.99 12.35 10.09
CA LYS A 126 -20.88 12.14 11.54
C LYS A 126 -19.80 13.02 12.18
N HIS A 127 -18.72 13.29 11.47
CA HIS A 127 -17.56 14.06 11.97
C HIS A 127 -17.12 15.15 10.98
N PRO A 128 -17.91 16.23 10.81
CA PRO A 128 -17.62 17.27 9.81
C PRO A 128 -16.31 18.02 10.09
N ASN A 129 -15.92 18.14 11.36
CA ASN A 129 -14.71 18.86 11.78
C ASN A 129 -13.44 18.00 11.74
N PHE A 130 -13.54 16.72 11.38
CA PHE A 130 -12.38 15.82 11.44
C PHE A 130 -11.30 16.18 10.43
N LEU A 131 -11.69 16.57 9.21
CA LEU A 131 -10.75 16.95 8.16
C LEU A 131 -9.98 18.24 8.50
N SER A 132 -10.70 19.27 8.98
CA SER A 132 -10.10 20.55 9.34
C SER A 132 -9.17 20.45 10.55
N GLN A 133 -9.52 19.61 11.54
CA GLN A 133 -8.66 19.36 12.71
C GLN A 133 -7.33 18.70 12.35
N ASN A 134 -7.33 17.84 11.32
CA ASN A 134 -6.15 17.06 10.91
C ASN A 134 -5.44 17.62 9.67
N ASN A 135 -5.83 18.80 9.20
CA ASN A 135 -5.30 19.43 7.97
C ASN A 135 -5.32 18.48 6.77
N LEU A 136 -6.44 17.76 6.58
CA LEU A 136 -6.65 16.85 5.46
C LEU A 136 -7.52 17.53 4.40
N SER A 137 -7.12 17.45 3.12
CA SER A 137 -7.95 17.90 2.01
C SER A 137 -8.96 16.81 1.65
N GLU A 138 -10.25 17.18 1.63
CA GLU A 138 -11.33 16.28 1.23
C GLU A 138 -11.11 15.74 -0.20
N GLU A 139 -10.70 16.61 -1.12
CA GLU A 139 -10.46 16.27 -2.52
C GLU A 139 -9.33 15.23 -2.66
N ALA A 140 -8.23 15.40 -1.91
CA ALA A 140 -7.12 14.46 -1.90
C ALA A 140 -7.52 13.10 -1.31
N CYS A 141 -8.32 13.10 -0.24
CA CYS A 141 -8.85 11.86 0.34
C CYS A 141 -9.79 11.13 -0.63
N ILE A 142 -10.68 11.86 -1.32
CA ILE A 142 -11.58 11.28 -2.33
C ILE A 142 -10.79 10.71 -3.50
N HIS A 143 -9.79 11.44 -4.00
CA HIS A 143 -8.93 10.97 -5.09
C HIS A 143 -8.18 9.69 -4.71
N LYS A 144 -7.57 9.67 -3.53
CA LYS A 144 -6.89 8.49 -2.99
C LYS A 144 -7.84 7.31 -2.82
N LEU A 145 -9.05 7.53 -2.30
CA LEU A 145 -10.03 6.46 -2.12
C LEU A 145 -10.51 5.90 -3.47
N ARG A 146 -10.71 6.75 -4.49
CA ARG A 146 -11.01 6.29 -5.86
C ARG A 146 -9.91 5.39 -6.41
N LEU A 147 -8.65 5.74 -6.16
CA LEU A 147 -7.51 4.94 -6.63
C LEU A 147 -7.49 3.56 -5.95
N LEU A 148 -7.73 3.52 -4.64
CA LEU A 148 -7.83 2.27 -3.88
C LEU A 148 -9.03 1.42 -4.32
N THR A 149 -10.18 2.05 -4.62
CA THR A 149 -11.35 1.35 -5.18
C THR A 149 -11.04 0.78 -6.57
N LEU A 150 -10.32 1.52 -7.42
CA LEU A 150 -9.89 1.02 -8.74
C LEU A 150 -8.95 -0.20 -8.61
N MET A 151 -8.00 -0.16 -7.66
CA MET A 151 -7.13 -1.30 -7.35
C MET A 151 -7.93 -2.53 -6.93
N GLN A 152 -8.94 -2.35 -6.05
CA GLN A 152 -9.79 -3.45 -5.59
C GLN A 152 -10.70 -4.02 -6.69
N LEU A 153 -11.23 -3.16 -7.58
CA LEU A 153 -12.02 -3.62 -8.74
C LEU A 153 -11.15 -4.44 -9.71
N SER A 154 -9.91 -3.99 -9.91
CA SER A 154 -8.99 -4.63 -10.84
C SER A 154 -8.36 -5.93 -10.33
N GLU A 155 -8.49 -6.24 -9.03
CA GLU A 155 -8.13 -7.54 -8.48
C GLU A 155 -9.13 -8.64 -8.85
N ASN A 156 -10.42 -8.30 -8.97
CA ASN A 156 -11.50 -9.28 -9.13
C ASN A 156 -11.90 -9.53 -10.60
N VAL A 157 -11.53 -8.63 -11.51
CA VAL A 157 -12.05 -8.61 -12.87
C VAL A 157 -10.95 -8.30 -13.88
N ASN A 158 -10.86 -9.08 -14.96
CA ASN A 158 -9.87 -8.86 -16.04
C ASN A 158 -10.36 -7.88 -17.11
N GLU A 159 -11.68 -7.75 -17.30
CA GLU A 159 -12.30 -6.80 -18.24
C GLU A 159 -13.37 -5.97 -17.54
N LEU A 160 -13.20 -4.65 -17.51
CA LEU A 160 -14.16 -3.72 -16.89
C LEU A 160 -14.77 -2.80 -17.95
N SER A 161 -16.09 -2.63 -17.96
CA SER A 161 -16.74 -1.66 -18.83
C SER A 161 -16.53 -0.24 -18.31
N TYR A 162 -16.48 0.75 -19.20
CA TYR A 162 -16.37 2.15 -18.79
C TYR A 162 -17.55 2.61 -17.92
N GLN A 163 -18.74 2.07 -18.16
CA GLN A 163 -19.94 2.42 -17.39
C GLN A 163 -19.85 1.91 -15.96
N ASP A 164 -19.45 0.65 -15.78
CA ASP A 164 -19.30 0.05 -14.45
C ASP A 164 -18.18 0.74 -13.67
N ALA A 165 -17.05 1.03 -14.33
CA ALA A 165 -15.94 1.76 -13.73
C ALA A 165 -16.36 3.17 -13.27
N ALA A 166 -17.05 3.92 -14.14
CA ALA A 166 -17.52 5.28 -13.82
C ALA A 166 -18.53 5.28 -12.67
N ALA A 167 -19.45 4.31 -12.65
CA ALA A 167 -20.44 4.16 -11.59
C ALA A 167 -19.79 3.88 -10.22
N GLN A 168 -18.85 2.93 -10.17
CA GLN A 168 -18.17 2.57 -8.92
C GLN A 168 -17.26 3.70 -8.40
N LEU A 169 -16.54 4.37 -9.30
CA LEU A 169 -15.65 5.48 -8.94
C LEU A 169 -16.39 6.80 -8.66
N ASN A 170 -17.70 6.86 -8.91
CA ASN A 170 -18.51 8.07 -8.90
C ASN A 170 -17.84 9.20 -9.72
N LEU A 171 -17.48 8.87 -10.95
CA LEU A 171 -16.86 9.78 -11.92
C LEU A 171 -17.72 9.89 -13.18
N LYS A 172 -17.58 11.01 -13.90
CA LYS A 172 -18.13 11.12 -15.24
C LYS A 172 -17.31 10.27 -16.20
N ILE A 173 -17.94 9.76 -17.26
CA ILE A 173 -17.27 8.95 -18.28
C ILE A 173 -16.10 9.71 -18.93
N GLU A 174 -16.23 11.03 -19.10
CA GLU A 174 -15.20 11.89 -19.68
C GLU A 174 -13.95 12.04 -18.78
N GLU A 175 -14.14 11.96 -17.46
CA GLU A 175 -13.07 12.10 -16.46
C GLU A 175 -12.40 10.75 -16.15
N LEU A 176 -12.97 9.65 -16.62
CA LEU A 176 -12.50 8.30 -16.34
C LEU A 176 -11.15 7.99 -17.01
N GLU A 177 -10.98 8.34 -18.30
CA GLU A 177 -9.73 8.06 -19.01
C GLU A 177 -8.51 8.80 -18.43
N PRO A 178 -8.58 10.12 -18.16
CA PRO A 178 -7.49 10.83 -17.49
C PRO A 178 -7.14 10.21 -16.13
N PHE A 179 -8.16 9.81 -15.37
CA PHE A 179 -7.98 9.18 -14.07
C PHE A 179 -7.27 7.83 -14.16
N ILE A 180 -7.65 6.97 -15.12
CA ILE A 180 -6.99 5.68 -15.32
C ILE A 180 -5.54 5.88 -15.78
N ILE A 181 -5.28 6.84 -16.67
CA ILE A 181 -3.92 7.16 -17.11
C ILE A 181 -3.06 7.61 -15.91
N GLU A 182 -3.62 8.39 -15.01
CA GLU A 182 -2.96 8.78 -13.76
C GLU A 182 -2.67 7.56 -12.87
N ALA A 183 -3.64 6.67 -12.67
CA ALA A 183 -3.49 5.45 -11.89
C ALA A 183 -2.39 4.53 -12.45
N VAL A 184 -2.31 4.41 -13.78
CA VAL A 184 -1.24 3.65 -14.46
C VAL A 184 0.12 4.33 -14.27
N ARG A 185 0.18 5.66 -14.35
CA ARG A 185 1.42 6.43 -14.10
C ARG A 185 1.92 6.24 -12.67
N GLN A 186 1.03 6.21 -11.69
CA GLN A 186 1.34 5.94 -10.29
C GLN A 186 1.65 4.45 -10.01
N ARG A 187 1.58 3.60 -11.04
CA ARG A 187 1.79 2.13 -10.95
C ARG A 187 0.80 1.42 -10.01
N ALA A 188 -0.36 2.01 -9.74
CA ALA A 188 -1.38 1.38 -8.93
C ALA A 188 -2.03 0.19 -9.68
N VAL A 189 -2.26 0.37 -10.99
CA VAL A 189 -2.89 -0.61 -11.88
C VAL A 189 -2.14 -0.65 -13.21
N ALA A 190 -2.03 -1.82 -13.81
CA ALA A 190 -1.54 -2.03 -15.17
C ALA A 190 -2.72 -2.48 -16.05
N CYS A 191 -3.17 -1.61 -16.95
CA CYS A 191 -4.28 -1.90 -17.85
C CYS A 191 -4.08 -1.27 -19.24
N LYS A 192 -4.86 -1.76 -20.20
CA LYS A 192 -5.00 -1.22 -21.55
C LYS A 192 -6.42 -0.71 -21.74
N LEU A 193 -6.56 0.44 -22.39
CA LEU A 193 -7.84 1.06 -22.69
C LEU A 193 -8.25 0.73 -24.13
N ASP A 194 -9.42 0.14 -24.30
CA ASP A 194 -10.10 0.01 -25.59
C ASP A 194 -11.23 1.03 -25.66
N GLN A 195 -10.93 2.15 -26.31
CA GLN A 195 -11.87 3.27 -26.44
C GLN A 195 -13.04 2.94 -27.39
N VAL A 196 -12.83 2.07 -28.39
CA VAL A 196 -13.87 1.72 -29.38
C VAL A 196 -14.93 0.84 -28.73
N GLN A 197 -14.49 -0.18 -27.99
CA GLN A 197 -15.40 -1.09 -27.27
C GLN A 197 -15.82 -0.54 -25.90
N LYS A 198 -15.24 0.58 -25.45
CA LYS A 198 -15.44 1.17 -24.11
C LYS A 198 -15.16 0.15 -22.99
N LYS A 199 -14.01 -0.52 -23.12
CA LYS A 199 -13.53 -1.55 -22.19
C LYS A 199 -12.14 -1.23 -21.64
N ILE A 200 -11.89 -1.62 -20.41
CA ILE A 200 -10.62 -1.54 -19.72
C ILE A 200 -10.13 -2.98 -19.53
N LEU A 201 -9.03 -3.33 -20.19
CA LEU A 201 -8.39 -4.64 -20.11
C LEU A 201 -7.30 -4.58 -19.04
N ILE A 202 -7.53 -5.24 -17.92
CA ILE A 202 -6.60 -5.25 -16.79
C ILE A 202 -5.56 -6.34 -17.03
N THR A 203 -4.29 -5.95 -17.01
CA THR A 203 -3.15 -6.87 -17.15
C THR A 203 -2.59 -7.27 -15.78
N GLY A 204 -2.71 -6.40 -14.80
CA GLY A 204 -2.35 -6.67 -13.41
C GLY A 204 -2.70 -5.50 -12.53
N ALA A 205 -2.89 -5.75 -11.24
CA ALA A 205 -3.17 -4.72 -10.25
C ALA A 205 -2.41 -5.03 -8.97
N PHE A 206 -1.97 -3.97 -8.28
CA PHE A 206 -1.53 -4.15 -6.91
C PHE A 206 -2.78 -4.30 -6.02
N PRO A 207 -2.89 -5.38 -5.24
CA PRO A 207 -4.04 -5.54 -4.36
C PRO A 207 -3.97 -4.48 -3.26
N ARG A 208 -5.16 -3.97 -2.89
CA ARG A 208 -5.31 -3.00 -1.81
C ARG A 208 -4.90 -3.59 -0.46
N THR A 209 -5.21 -4.88 -0.27
CA THR A 209 -4.81 -5.67 0.90
C THR A 209 -4.25 -7.02 0.48
N PHE A 210 -3.10 -7.43 1.00
CA PHE A 210 -2.49 -8.73 0.73
C PHE A 210 -2.59 -9.65 1.95
N GLY A 211 -3.63 -10.48 1.95
CA GLY A 211 -3.92 -11.41 3.04
C GLY A 211 -3.69 -12.88 2.68
N ARG A 212 -4.22 -13.74 3.54
CA ARG A 212 -4.21 -15.20 3.34
C ARG A 212 -4.83 -15.67 2.00
N PRO A 213 -5.96 -15.12 1.50
CA PRO A 213 -6.53 -15.61 0.25
C PRO A 213 -5.61 -15.33 -0.94
N GLN A 214 -4.94 -14.18 -0.97
CA GLN A 214 -3.94 -13.87 -1.99
C GLN A 214 -2.73 -14.82 -1.92
N TRP A 215 -2.27 -15.17 -0.71
CA TRP A 215 -1.22 -16.18 -0.53
C TRP A 215 -1.60 -17.56 -1.07
N VAL A 216 -2.83 -17.99 -0.86
CA VAL A 216 -3.32 -19.28 -1.39
C VAL A 216 -3.35 -19.26 -2.91
N ASN A 217 -3.90 -18.20 -3.52
CA ASN A 217 -3.92 -18.05 -4.98
C ASN A 217 -2.50 -18.04 -5.59
N LEU A 218 -1.57 -17.33 -4.94
CA LEU A 218 -0.16 -17.33 -5.35
C LEU A 218 0.47 -18.72 -5.27
N HIS A 219 0.25 -19.43 -4.16
CA HIS A 219 0.72 -20.80 -4.00
C HIS A 219 0.19 -21.72 -5.11
N ASP A 220 -1.11 -21.68 -5.38
CA ASP A 220 -1.74 -22.54 -6.38
C ASP A 220 -1.21 -22.24 -7.79
N THR A 221 -1.03 -20.96 -8.12
CA THR A 221 -0.42 -20.52 -9.38
C THR A 221 1.02 -21.05 -9.52
N LEU A 222 1.83 -20.96 -8.45
CA LEU A 222 3.20 -21.48 -8.46
C LEU A 222 3.26 -23.01 -8.59
N VAL A 223 2.34 -23.73 -7.94
CA VAL A 223 2.21 -25.19 -8.08
C VAL A 223 1.84 -25.57 -9.50
N GLN A 224 0.90 -24.84 -10.13
CA GLN A 224 0.55 -25.03 -11.54
C GLN A 224 1.76 -24.78 -12.45
N TRP A 225 2.50 -23.69 -12.24
CA TRP A 225 3.71 -23.40 -13.03
C TRP A 225 4.77 -24.48 -12.88
N ARG A 226 5.00 -24.96 -11.66
CA ARG A 226 5.91 -26.08 -11.40
C ARG A 226 5.48 -27.34 -12.15
N SER A 227 4.19 -27.66 -12.12
CA SER A 227 3.63 -28.81 -12.84
C SER A 227 3.83 -28.66 -14.36
N HIS A 228 3.50 -27.51 -14.93
CA HIS A 228 3.66 -27.24 -16.36
C HIS A 228 5.12 -27.32 -16.81
N LEU A 229 6.06 -26.74 -16.04
CA LEU A 229 7.48 -26.84 -16.33
C LEU A 229 8.00 -28.28 -16.25
N GLY A 230 7.52 -29.06 -15.27
CA GLY A 230 7.84 -30.49 -15.16
C GLY A 230 7.36 -31.30 -16.37
N THR A 231 6.16 -31.00 -16.88
CA THR A 231 5.64 -31.63 -18.11
C THR A 231 6.49 -31.26 -19.32
N VAL A 232 6.85 -29.99 -19.49
CA VAL A 232 7.71 -29.53 -20.60
C VAL A 232 9.09 -30.18 -20.52
N GLN A 233 9.70 -30.25 -19.33
CA GLN A 233 10.99 -30.90 -19.12
C GLN A 233 10.94 -32.39 -19.47
N SER A 234 9.87 -33.08 -19.08
CA SER A 234 9.68 -34.50 -19.38
C SER A 234 9.53 -34.73 -20.88
N SER A 235 8.73 -33.92 -21.56
CA SER A 235 8.55 -33.98 -23.01
C SER A 235 9.85 -33.73 -23.78
N LEU A 236 10.65 -32.73 -23.37
CA LEU A 236 11.96 -32.47 -23.96
C LEU A 236 12.93 -33.64 -23.75
N SER A 237 12.94 -34.23 -22.56
CA SER A 237 13.79 -35.38 -22.25
C SER A 237 13.45 -36.60 -23.11
N MET A 238 12.15 -36.84 -23.36
CA MET A 238 11.70 -37.91 -24.26
C MET A 238 12.09 -37.66 -25.73
N MET A 239 12.00 -36.41 -26.21
CA MET A 239 12.42 -36.07 -27.57
C MET A 239 13.92 -36.29 -27.80
N ILE A 240 14.75 -35.89 -26.84
CA ILE A 240 16.21 -36.08 -26.91
C ILE A 240 16.57 -37.57 -26.95
N GLN A 241 15.87 -38.42 -26.18
CA GLN A 241 16.09 -39.86 -26.20
C GLN A 241 15.73 -40.50 -27.54
N ASN A 242 14.63 -40.07 -28.17
CA ASN A 242 14.19 -40.57 -29.47
C ASN A 242 15.10 -40.16 -30.65
N GLU A 243 15.79 -39.02 -30.59
CA GLU A 243 16.76 -38.63 -31.63
C GLU A 243 18.10 -39.38 -31.52
N SER A 244 18.40 -39.95 -30.35
CA SER A 244 19.63 -40.72 -30.10
C SER A 244 19.53 -42.22 -30.39
N SER A 245 18.36 -42.69 -30.88
CA SER A 245 18.08 -44.07 -31.29
C SER A 245 17.88 -44.17 -32.80
#